data_AF-A0A6B0XFL7-F1
#
_entry.id   AF-A0A6B0XFL7-F1
#
_cell.length_a   1.000
_cell.length_b   1.000
_cell.length_c   1.000
_cell.angle_alpha   90.00
_cell.angle_beta   90.00
_cell.angle_gamma   90.00
#
_symmetry.space_group_name_H-M   'P 1'
#
loop_
_entity.id
_entity.type
_entity.pdbx_description
1 polymer ?
#
loop_
_entity_poly.entity_id
_entity_poly.type
_entity_poly.pdbx_seq_one_letter_code
_entity_poly.pdbx_strand_id
1 'polypeptide(L)'
;MTVPVLTFFNNKGGVGKTSLVYHLAWMLSDSGYRVLACDLDPQANLTAAFLDEDQLEKIWDEDNEASAKTILQCVRPLTRV
;
A
#
# COMPACT_ATOMS: atom_id res chain seq x y z
N MET A 1 -13.37 8.38 18.91
CA MET A 1 -12.64 7.10 18.86
C MET A 1 -11.42 7.30 17.99
N THR A 2 -10.24 6.92 18.47
CA THR A 2 -8.99 6.95 17.69
C THR A 2 -8.81 5.61 16.98
N VAL A 3 -8.29 5.64 15.75
CA VAL A 3 -7.96 4.42 15.01
C VAL A 3 -6.52 4.03 15.37
N PRO A 4 -6.26 2.80 15.86
CA PRO A 4 -4.90 2.34 16.09
C PRO A 4 -4.08 2.33 14.80
N VAL A 5 -2.85 2.85 14.83
CA VAL A 5 -1.92 2.86 13.69
C VAL A 5 -0.71 2.00 14.04
N LEU A 6 -0.45 0.98 13.22
CA LEU A 6 0.68 0.07 13.36
C LEU A 6 1.66 0.31 12.22
N THR A 7 2.90 0.70 12.55
CA THR A 7 3.95 0.96 11.56
C THR A 7 5.03 -0.09 11.64
N PHE A 8 5.33 -0.72 10.51
CA PHE A 8 6.39 -1.72 10.38
C PHE A 8 7.59 -1.11 9.68
N PHE A 9 8.69 -0.94 10.41
CA PHE A 9 9.89 -0.29 9.90
C PHE A 9 11.14 -1.14 10.19
N ASN A 10 12.04 -1.24 9.21
CA ASN A 10 13.35 -1.85 9.36
C ASN A 10 14.27 -1.39 8.22
N ASN A 11 15.49 -0.96 8.56
CA ASN A 11 16.50 -0.46 7.61
C ASN A 11 17.01 -1.52 6.62
N LYS A 12 16.88 -2.81 6.94
CA LYS A 12 17.31 -3.90 6.07
C LYS A 12 16.17 -4.38 5.17
N GLY A 13 16.43 -4.47 3.87
CA GLY A 13 15.55 -5.12 2.89
C GLY A 13 15.48 -6.64 3.10
N GLY A 14 14.39 -7.27 2.65
CA GLY A 14 14.26 -8.73 2.64
C GLY A 14 14.09 -9.41 4.02
N VAL A 15 13.73 -8.66 5.07
CA VAL A 15 13.51 -9.20 6.43
C VAL A 15 12.06 -9.63 6.71
N GLY A 16 11.22 -9.73 5.67
CA GLY A 16 9.84 -10.22 5.79
C GLY A 16 8.79 -9.20 6.23
N LYS A 17 9.11 -7.90 6.30
CA LYS A 17 8.15 -6.85 6.71
C LYS A 17 6.86 -6.87 5.89
N THR A 18 6.97 -6.83 4.56
CA THR A 18 5.84 -6.76 3.64
C THR A 18 4.93 -7.98 3.80
N SER A 19 5.52 -9.17 3.84
CA SER A 19 4.79 -10.43 4.06
C SER A 19 4.08 -10.43 5.42
N LEU A 20 4.73 -9.94 6.47
CA LEU A 20 4.12 -9.82 7.79
C LEU A 20 2.93 -8.85 7.79
N VAL A 21 3.06 -7.68 7.16
CA VAL A 21 1.97 -6.70 7.05
C VAL A 21 0.80 -7.29 6.27
N TYR A 22 1.07 -7.95 5.14
CA TYR A 22 0.05 -8.60 4.32
C TYR A 22 -0.76 -9.63 5.12
N HIS A 23 -0.09 -10.58 5.77
CA HIS A 23 -0.78 -11.61 6.55
C HIS A 23 -1.49 -11.05 7.78
N LEU A 24 -0.89 -10.08 8.47
CA LEU A 24 -1.53 -9.44 9.62
C LEU A 24 -2.82 -8.71 9.23
N ALA A 25 -2.81 -8.01 8.10
CA ALA A 25 -4.01 -7.32 7.61
C ALA A 25 -5.15 -8.32 7.30
N TRP A 26 -4.83 -9.44 6.66
CA TRP A 26 -5.79 -10.52 6.42
C TRP A 26 -6.33 -11.13 7.72
N MET A 27 -5.46 -11.44 8.68
CA MET A 27 -5.87 -12.00 9.98
C MET A 27 -6.78 -11.04 10.77
N LEU A 28 -6.46 -9.75 10.77
CA LEU A 28 -7.29 -8.74 11.42
C LEU A 28 -8.64 -8.59 10.70
N SER A 29 -8.65 -8.62 9.37
CA SER A 29 -9.90 -8.61 8.60
C SER A 29 -10.78 -9.83 8.90
N ASP A 30 -10.18 -11.03 8.94
CA ASP A 30 -10.87 -12.28 9.28
C ASP A 30 -11.42 -12.27 10.72
N SER A 31 -10.73 -11.57 11.63
CA SER A 31 -11.19 -11.33 13.00
C SER A 31 -12.29 -10.27 13.11
N GLY A 32 -12.81 -9.75 11.99
CA GLY A 32 -13.92 -8.79 11.93
C GLY A 32 -13.51 -7.32 12.05
N TYR A 33 -12.22 -6.99 12.00
CA TYR A 33 -11.77 -5.60 12.01
C TYR A 33 -11.81 -5.00 10.60
N ARG A 34 -12.18 -3.72 10.51
CA ARG A 34 -11.96 -2.94 9.28
C ARG A 34 -10.51 -2.49 9.23
N VAL A 35 -9.75 -3.02 8.28
CA VAL A 35 -8.32 -2.78 8.14
C VAL A 35 -8.04 -1.91 6.93
N LEU A 36 -7.16 -0.93 7.10
CA LEU A 36 -6.56 -0.17 6.01
C LEU A 36 -5.06 -0.50 5.97
N ALA A 37 -4.60 -1.10 4.88
CA ALA A 37 -3.18 -1.28 4.61
C ALA A 37 -2.68 -0.09 3.77
N CYS A 38 -1.60 0.55 4.22
CA CYS A 38 -0.96 1.65 3.50
C CYS A 38 0.43 1.22 3.05
N ASP A 39 0.68 1.25 1.74
CA ASP A 39 2.00 1.03 1.18
C ASP A 39 2.71 2.38 0.96
N LEU A 40 3.76 2.62 1.73
CA LEU A 40 4.59 3.83 1.68
C LEU A 40 6.03 3.52 1.25
N ASP A 41 6.27 2.31 0.72
CA ASP A 41 7.55 1.93 0.13
C ASP A 41 7.51 2.20 -1.38
N PRO A 42 8.46 2.97 -1.95
CA PRO A 42 8.54 3.18 -3.40
C PRO A 42 8.59 1.90 -4.24
N GLN A 43 9.00 0.76 -3.66
CA GLN A 43 9.00 -0.54 -4.35
C GLN A 43 7.60 -1.13 -4.54
N ALA A 44 6.57 -0.62 -3.86
CA ALA A 44 5.17 -1.03 -3.99
C ALA A 44 4.89 -2.53 -3.79
N ASN A 45 5.78 -3.25 -3.08
CA ASN A 45 5.68 -4.70 -2.90
C ASN A 45 4.42 -5.11 -2.12
N LEU A 46 3.92 -4.27 -1.22
CA LEU A 46 2.68 -4.58 -0.49
C LEU A 46 1.48 -4.46 -1.41
N THR A 47 1.45 -3.39 -2.22
CA THR A 47 0.41 -3.14 -3.22
C THR A 47 0.30 -4.30 -4.20
N ALA A 48 1.44 -4.76 -4.74
CA ALA A 48 1.49 -5.90 -5.65
C ALA A 48 1.08 -7.24 -5.01
N ALA A 49 1.15 -7.37 -3.69
CA ALA A 49 0.65 -8.55 -2.99
C ALA A 49 -0.88 -8.56 -2.81
N PHE A 50 -1.52 -7.38 -2.81
CA PHE A 50 -2.97 -7.24 -2.60
C PHE A 50 -3.80 -7.19 -3.88
N LEU A 51 -3.22 -6.74 -4.99
CA LEU A 51 -3.94 -6.46 -6.23
C LEU A 51 -3.46 -7.37 -7.35
N ASP A 52 -4.37 -7.71 -8.26
CA ASP A 52 -4.02 -8.42 -9.50
C ASP A 52 -3.35 -7.48 -10.53
N GLU A 53 -2.80 -8.07 -11.59
CA GLU A 53 -2.07 -7.33 -12.63
C GLU A 53 -2.95 -6.28 -13.33
N ASP A 54 -4.22 -6.63 -13.63
CA ASP A 54 -5.16 -5.72 -14.30
C ASP A 54 -5.49 -4.50 -13.44
N GLN A 55 -5.58 -4.69 -12.11
CA GLN A 55 -5.78 -3.61 -11.15
C GLN A 55 -4.54 -2.73 -11.02
N LEU A 56 -3.35 -3.35 -10.97
CA LEU A 56 -2.08 -2.62 -10.91
C LEU A 56 -1.86 -1.75 -12.14
N GLU A 57 -2.13 -2.29 -13.33
CA GLU A 57 -2.01 -1.55 -14.60
C GLU A 57 -2.87 -0.28 -14.58
N LYS A 58 -4.13 -0.38 -14.13
CA LYS A 58 -5.04 0.77 -14.01
C LYS A 58 -4.57 1.83 -13.01
N ILE A 59 -3.84 1.43 -11.96
CA ILE A 59 -3.31 2.36 -10.96
C ILE A 59 -2.08 3.09 -11.48
N TRP A 60 -1.26 2.42 -12.30
CA TRP A 60 -0.05 2.99 -12.89
C TRP A 60 -0.30 3.77 -14.18
N ASP A 61 -1.41 3.53 -14.87
CA ASP A 61 -1.81 4.29 -16.05
C ASP A 61 -2.09 5.76 -15.66
N GLU A 62 -1.14 6.64 -15.99
CA GLU A 62 -1.16 8.05 -15.61
C GLU A 62 -2.13 8.89 -16.45
N ASP A 63 -2.49 8.40 -17.64
CA ASP A 63 -3.39 9.08 -18.57
C ASP A 63 -4.87 8.74 -18.28
N ASN A 64 -5.11 7.82 -17.35
CA ASN A 64 -6.44 7.42 -16.93
C ASN A 64 -6.97 8.36 -15.84
N GLU A 65 -7.94 9.21 -16.18
CA GLU A 65 -8.68 10.07 -15.23
C GLU A 65 -9.43 9.25 -14.16
N ALA A 66 -9.65 7.95 -14.39
CA ALA A 66 -10.21 7.01 -13.41
C ALA A 66 -9.13 6.27 -12.59
N SER A 67 -7.83 6.56 -12.78
CA SER A 67 -6.76 5.99 -11.97
C SER A 67 -7.03 6.26 -10.49
N ALA A 68 -6.91 5.22 -9.66
CA ALA A 68 -7.16 5.36 -8.24
C ALA A 68 -6.24 6.43 -7.64
N LYS A 69 -6.78 7.28 -6.76
CA LYS A 69 -5.98 8.33 -6.08
C LYS A 69 -4.92 7.69 -5.19
N THR A 70 -3.69 7.57 -5.70
CA THR A 70 -2.57 7.06 -4.93
C THR A 70 -1.91 8.16 -4.09
N ILE A 71 -1.17 7.74 -3.07
CA ILE A 71 -0.34 8.67 -2.29
C ILE A 71 0.72 9.33 -3.18
N LEU A 72 1.25 8.58 -4.16
CA LEU A 72 2.22 9.10 -5.14
C LEU A 72 1.66 10.30 -5.94
N GLN A 73 0.41 10.20 -6.41
CA GLN A 73 -0.23 11.32 -7.13
C GLN A 73 -0.36 12.58 -6.27
N CYS A 74 -0.63 12.43 -4.96
CA CYS A 74 -0.70 13.55 -4.02
C CYS A 74 0.65 14.22 -3.78
N VAL A 75 1.75 13.46 -3.76
CA VAL A 75 3.10 14.02 -3.53
C VAL A 75 3.79 14.46 -4.82
N ARG A 76 3.32 14.01 -5.98
CA ARG A 76 3.88 14.31 -7.30
C ARG A 76 4.14 15.80 -7.58
N PRO A 77 3.24 16.74 -7.22
CA PRO A 77 3.49 18.17 -7.39
C PRO A 77 4.73 18.68 -6.64
N LEU A 78 5.15 17.99 -5.58
CA LEU A 78 6.32 18.34 -4.76
C LEU A 78 7.61 17.69 -5.26
N THR A 79 7.52 16.62 -6.05
CA THR A 79 8.68 15.85 -6.54
C THR A 79 9.09 16.21 -7.96
N ARG A 80 8.28 16.98 -8.69
CA ARG A 80 8.63 17.53 -10.00
C ARG A 80 9.55 18.75 -9.80
N VAL A 81 10.86 18.50 -9.82
CA VAL A 81 11.91 19.51 -9.99
C VAL A 81 12.26 19.59 -11.46
#